data_AF-A0A9X5PEW6-F1
#
_entry.id   AF-A0A9X5PEW6-F1
#
_cell.length_a   1.000
_cell.length_b   1.000
_cell.length_c   1.000
_cell.angle_alpha   90.00
_cell.angle_beta   90.00
_cell.angle_gamma   90.00
#
_symmetry.space_group_name_H-M   'P 1'
#
loop_
_entity.id
_entity.type
_entity.pdbx_description
1 polymer ?
#
loop_
_entity_poly.entity_id
_entity_poly.type
_entity_poly.pdbx_seq_one_letter_code
_entity_poly.pdbx_strand_id
1 'polypeptide(L)'
;MHLIDEQNRKIEALEARISKLEKRLAKSNSYNPNRVYVCSVKPFQKLFEASGKNEWEARRAVRTACNAETSAMFCEDSAILCEKYD
;
A
#
# COMPACT_ATOMS: atom_id res chain seq x y z
N MET A 1 3.88 39.76 -31.89
CA MET A 1 3.93 38.28 -31.93
C MET A 1 4.69 37.70 -30.72
N HIS A 2 5.87 38.21 -30.35
CA HIS A 2 6.66 37.72 -29.21
C HIS A 2 5.98 37.67 -27.83
N LEU A 3 5.07 38.60 -27.51
CA LEU A 3 4.40 38.64 -26.20
C LEU A 3 3.42 37.48 -26.00
N ILE A 4 2.75 37.07 -27.08
CA ILE A 4 1.79 35.95 -27.07
C ILE A 4 2.54 34.64 -26.90
N ASP A 5 3.68 34.47 -27.58
CA ASP A 5 4.54 33.29 -27.44
C ASP A 5 5.10 33.15 -26.02
N GLU A 6 5.49 34.27 -25.40
CA GLU A 6 5.94 34.28 -24.01
C GLU A 6 4.81 33.91 -23.05
N GLN A 7 3.59 34.44 -23.27
CA GLN A 7 2.43 34.09 -22.46
C GLN A 7 2.05 32.61 -22.62
N ASN A 8 2.07 32.06 -23.83
CA ASN A 8 1.79 30.65 -24.08
C ASN A 8 2.78 29.73 -23.34
N ARG A 9 4.08 30.04 -23.38
CA ARG A 9 5.09 29.29 -22.63
C ARG A 9 4.87 29.34 -21.11
N LYS A 10 4.44 30.49 -20.59
CA LYS A 10 4.11 30.64 -19.16
C LYS A 10 2.87 29.81 -18.80
N ILE A 11 1.86 29.78 -19.65
CA ILE A 11 0.65 28.95 -19.47
C ILE A 11 1.02 27.48 -19.43
N GLU A 12 1.78 26.98 -20.42
CA GLU A 12 2.23 25.58 -20.46
C GLU A 12 3.02 25.18 -19.21
N ALA A 13 3.92 26.06 -18.74
CA ALA A 13 4.70 25.82 -17.53
C ALA A 13 3.81 25.78 -16.26
N LEU A 14 2.77 26.61 -16.20
CA LEU A 14 1.81 26.62 -15.09
C LEU A 14 0.91 25.38 -15.12
N GLU A 15 0.41 24.99 -16.28
CA GLU A 15 -0.40 23.78 -16.47
C GLU A 15 0.37 22.52 -16.05
N ALA A 16 1.64 22.41 -16.45
CA ALA A 16 2.51 21.30 -16.04
C ALA A 16 2.72 21.26 -14.52
N ARG A 17 2.84 22.43 -13.87
CA ARG A 17 2.95 22.53 -12.41
C ARG A 17 1.66 22.13 -11.71
N ILE A 18 0.51 22.57 -12.21
CA ILE A 18 -0.81 22.21 -11.68
C ILE A 18 -1.00 20.70 -11.75
N SER A 19 -0.78 20.08 -12.92
CA SER A 19 -0.91 18.62 -13.09
C SER A 19 -0.01 17.84 -12.12
N LYS A 20 1.22 18.32 -11.89
CA LYS A 20 2.13 17.71 -10.92
C LYS A 20 1.64 17.84 -9.47
N LEU A 21 1.06 18.98 -9.11
CA LEU A 21 0.50 19.22 -7.78
C LEU A 21 -0.75 18.39 -7.54
N GLU A 22 -1.65 18.30 -8.52
CA GLU A 22 -2.86 17.46 -8.46
C GLU A 22 -2.51 15.99 -8.24
N LYS A 23 -1.51 15.46 -8.97
CA LYS A 23 -1.01 14.08 -8.77
C LYS A 23 -0.48 13.85 -7.36
N ARG A 24 0.21 14.84 -6.78
CA ARG A 24 0.73 14.76 -5.40
C ARG A 24 -0.40 14.82 -4.37
N LEU A 25 -1.39 15.68 -4.59
CA LEU A 25 -2.53 15.81 -3.70
C LEU A 25 -3.40 14.55 -3.72
N ALA A 26 -3.65 13.97 -4.89
CA ALA A 26 -4.35 12.69 -5.01
C ALA A 26 -3.62 11.56 -4.25
N LYS A 27 -2.29 11.51 -4.35
CA LYS A 27 -1.46 10.57 -3.57
C LYS A 27 -1.56 10.83 -2.07
N SER A 28 -1.56 12.09 -1.64
CA SER A 28 -1.70 12.48 -0.24
C SER A 28 -3.08 12.13 0.32
N ASN A 29 -4.15 12.39 -0.42
CA ASN A 29 -5.52 12.07 -0.01
C ASN A 29 -5.79 10.56 0.03
N SER A 30 -5.02 9.76 -0.72
CA SER A 30 -5.07 8.29 -0.64
C SER A 30 -4.41 7.72 0.63
N TYR A 31 -3.69 8.55 1.39
CA TYR A 31 -3.05 8.14 2.63
C TYR A 31 -4.08 8.20 3.77
N ASN A 32 -4.55 7.03 4.19
CA ASN A 32 -5.36 6.88 5.38
C ASN A 32 -4.47 6.43 6.55
N PRO A 33 -4.29 7.24 7.61
CA PRO A 33 -3.48 6.85 8.77
C PRO A 33 -4.10 5.71 9.59
N ASN A 34 -5.40 5.46 9.43
CA ASN A 34 -6.11 4.35 10.07
C ASN A 34 -6.13 3.09 9.20
N ARG A 35 -5.40 3.08 8.08
CA ARG A 35 -5.29 1.90 7.24
C ARG A 35 -4.62 0.77 8.01
N VAL A 36 -5.32 -0.35 8.15
CA VAL A 36 -4.84 -1.57 8.79
C VAL A 36 -4.85 -2.70 7.77
N TYR A 37 -3.76 -3.45 7.71
CA TYR A 37 -3.69 -4.70 6.97
C TYR A 37 -3.83 -5.84 7.96
N VAL A 38 -4.76 -6.75 7.72
CA VAL A 38 -4.94 -7.97 8.50
C VAL A 38 -4.60 -9.13 7.58
N CYS A 39 -3.59 -9.90 7.96
CA CYS A 39 -3.23 -11.11 7.23
C CYS A 39 -3.57 -12.33 8.07
N SER A 40 -3.87 -13.45 7.41
CA SER A 40 -4.13 -14.72 8.06
C SER A 40 -3.65 -15.91 7.23
N VAL A 41 -3.32 -17.00 7.93
CA VAL A 41 -3.07 -18.31 7.33
C VAL A 41 -3.67 -19.38 8.23
N LYS A 42 -4.28 -20.38 7.62
CA LYS A 42 -4.93 -21.48 8.33
C LYS A 42 -4.32 -22.83 7.95
N PRO A 43 -3.11 -23.15 8.43
CA PRO A 43 -2.58 -24.50 8.29
C PRO A 43 -3.42 -25.46 9.15
N PHE A 44 -3.92 -26.53 8.54
CA PHE A 44 -4.79 -27.51 9.19
C PHE A 44 -6.03 -26.84 9.83
N GLN A 45 -6.21 -26.97 11.15
CA GLN A 45 -7.35 -26.41 11.89
C GLN A 45 -7.03 -25.16 12.71
N LYS A 46 -5.78 -24.68 12.67
CA LYS A 46 -5.37 -23.51 13.46
C LYS A 46 -5.27 -22.27 12.58
N LEU A 47 -5.88 -21.18 13.03
CA LEU A 47 -5.79 -19.87 12.37
C LEU A 47 -4.69 -19.05 13.03
N PHE A 48 -3.75 -18.56 12.22
CA PHE A 48 -2.79 -17.54 12.62
C PHE A 48 -3.20 -16.24 11.93
N GLU A 49 -3.38 -15.19 12.71
CA GLU A 49 -3.79 -13.87 12.24
C GLU A 49 -2.91 -12.81 12.88
N ALA A 50 -2.53 -11.80 12.11
CA ALA A 50 -1.84 -10.62 12.63
C ALA A 50 -2.17 -9.39 11.78
N SER A 51 -2.10 -8.23 12.42
CA SER A 51 -2.31 -6.95 11.77
C SER A 51 -1.04 -6.09 11.72
N GLY A 52 -1.01 -5.13 10.79
CA GLY A 52 0.13 -4.24 10.57
C GLY A 52 -0.25 -2.96 9.83
N LYS A 53 0.68 -2.00 9.81
CA LYS A 53 0.49 -0.70 9.12
C LYS A 53 0.62 -0.83 7.61
N ASN A 54 1.24 -1.92 7.15
CA ASN A 54 1.34 -2.30 5.75
C ASN A 54 1.21 -3.83 5.63
N GLU A 55 0.91 -4.30 4.42
CA GLU A 55 0.70 -5.72 4.14
C GLU A 55 1.92 -6.57 4.53
N TRP A 56 3.13 -6.08 4.27
CA TRP A 56 4.35 -6.83 4.56
C TRP A 56 4.52 -7.08 6.06
N GLU A 57 4.33 -6.06 6.89
CA GLU A 57 4.42 -6.18 8.34
C GLU A 57 3.44 -7.24 8.88
N ALA A 58 2.18 -7.18 8.43
CA ALA A 58 1.14 -8.14 8.82
C ALA A 58 1.49 -9.57 8.34
N ARG A 59 1.89 -9.72 7.07
CA ARG A 59 2.26 -11.01 6.47
C ARG A 59 3.46 -11.65 7.18
N ARG A 60 4.48 -10.85 7.49
CA ARG A 60 5.67 -11.29 8.26
C ARG A 60 5.29 -11.79 9.64
N ALA A 61 4.41 -11.07 10.33
CA ALA A 61 3.95 -11.44 11.67
C ALA A 61 3.20 -12.79 11.65
N VAL A 62 2.25 -12.95 10.72
CA VAL A 62 1.51 -14.21 10.51
C VAL A 62 2.46 -15.37 10.24
N ARG A 63 3.37 -15.21 9.29
CA ARG A 63 4.36 -16.23 8.95
C ARG A 63 5.21 -16.62 10.15
N THR A 64 5.68 -15.63 10.91
CA THR A 64 6.54 -15.88 12.07
C THR A 64 5.78 -16.68 13.13
N ALA A 65 4.53 -16.31 13.41
CA ALA A 65 3.67 -17.04 14.33
C ALA A 65 3.39 -18.47 13.85
N CYS A 66 3.08 -18.63 12.58
CA CYS A 66 2.83 -19.93 11.95
C CYS A 66 4.07 -20.84 12.01
N ASN A 67 5.25 -20.33 11.62
CA ASN A 67 6.52 -21.07 11.64
C ASN A 67 7.01 -21.44 13.04
N ALA A 68 6.58 -20.71 14.08
CA ALA A 68 6.92 -21.02 15.46
C ALA A 68 6.22 -22.29 15.96
N GLU A 69 5.07 -22.62 15.38
CA GLU A 69 4.22 -23.73 15.82
C GLU A 69 4.11 -24.87 14.80
N THR A 70 4.35 -24.57 13.52
CA THR A 70 4.22 -25.51 12.41
C THR A 70 5.43 -25.42 11.48
N SER A 71 5.59 -26.42 10.61
CA SER A 71 6.67 -26.43 9.63
C SER A 71 6.50 -25.31 8.60
N ALA A 72 7.62 -24.74 8.15
CA ALA A 72 7.66 -23.64 7.18
C ALA A 72 6.92 -23.94 5.86
N MET A 73 6.80 -25.22 5.50
CA MET A 73 6.07 -25.68 4.31
C MET A 73 4.56 -25.34 4.34
N PHE A 74 3.98 -25.11 5.52
CA PHE A 74 2.55 -24.81 5.66
C PHE A 74 2.26 -23.31 5.86
N CYS A 75 3.32 -22.48 5.89
CA CYS A 75 3.27 -21.06 6.22
C CYS A 75 3.87 -20.20 5.09
N GLU A 76 3.81 -20.72 3.85
CA GLU A 76 4.29 -20.03 2.66
C GLU A 76 3.51 -18.74 2.41
N ASP A 77 4.13 -17.77 1.73
CA ASP A 77 3.48 -16.48 1.46
C ASP A 77 2.24 -16.67 0.58
N SER A 78 2.30 -17.63 -0.35
CA SER A 78 1.20 -17.99 -1.24
C SER A 78 -0.08 -18.40 -0.49
N ALA A 79 0.05 -18.96 0.71
CA ALA A 79 -1.07 -19.39 1.55
C ALA A 79 -1.59 -18.28 2.50
N ILE A 80 -0.83 -17.19 2.69
CA ILE A 80 -1.24 -16.08 3.55
C ILE A 80 -2.15 -15.14 2.77
N LEU A 81 -3.40 -15.02 3.23
CA LEU A 81 -4.39 -14.10 2.71
C LEU A 81 -4.30 -12.78 3.49
N CYS A 82 -4.35 -11.66 2.79
CA CYS A 82 -4.30 -10.34 3.41
C CYS A 82 -5.46 -9.48 2.97
N GLU A 83 -6.13 -8.88 3.94
CA GLU A 83 -7.22 -7.94 3.74
C GLU A 83 -6.79 -6.57 4.23
N LYS A 84 -7.32 -5.55 3.54
CA LYS A 84 -7.02 -4.16 3.81
C LYS A 84 -8.29 -3.48 4.31
N TYR A 85 -8.17 -2.80 5.45
CA TYR A 85 -9.22 -2.02 6.07
C TYR A 85 -8.80 -0.56 6.08
N ASP A 86 -9.66 0.34 5.59
CA ASP A 86 -9.49 1.80 5.60
C ASP A 86 -10.46 2.41 6.63
#